data_AF-A0A3D8Y7F7-F1
#
_entry.id   AF-A0A3D8Y7F7-F1
#
_cell.length_a   1.000
_cell.length_b   1.000
_cell.length_c   1.000
_cell.angle_alpha   90.00
_cell.angle_beta   90.00
_cell.angle_gamma   90.00
#
_symmetry.space_group_name_H-M   'P 1'
#
loop_
_entity.id
_entity.type
_entity.pdbx_description
1 polymer ?
#
loop_
_entity_poly.entity_id
_entity_poly.type
_entity_poly.pdbx_seq_one_letter_code
_entity_poly.pdbx_strand_id
1 'polypeptide(L)' 'MNRQTMLLIIGLLIFFIGCFFRMYGNVEDGMSIMTVGLYLTIVWLIDALLRIKKEVYKLRNEIKELKSKGL' A
#
# COMPACT_ATOMS: atom_id res chain seq x y z
N MET A 1 3.37 4.05 13.67
CA MET A 1 2.95 3.41 12.39
C MET A 1 2.96 4.47 11.31
N ASN A 2 3.66 4.27 10.18
CA ASN A 2 3.71 5.29 9.12
C ASN A 2 2.30 5.58 8.59
N ARG A 3 1.99 6.86 8.29
CA ARG A 3 0.67 7.29 7.78
C ARG A 3 0.22 6.47 6.56
N GLN A 4 1.16 6.09 5.68
CA GLN A 4 0.89 5.23 4.53
C GLN A 4 0.50 3.80 4.91
N THR A 5 1.15 3.19 5.90
CA THR A 5 0.77 1.86 6.40
C THR A 5 -0.63 1.89 7.01
N MET A 6 -0.97 2.96 7.72
CA MET A 6 -2.32 3.17 8.26
C MET A 6 -3.36 3.29 7.15
N LEU A 7 -3.08 4.06 6.11
CA LEU A 7 -3.96 4.17 4.94
C LEU A 7 -4.14 2.81 4.25
N LEU A 8 -3.07 2.07 4.01
CA LEU A 8 -3.13 0.74 3.40
C LEU A 8 -4.00 -0.24 4.21
N ILE A 9 -3.90 -0.21 5.54
CA ILE A 9 -4.76 -0.99 6.44
C ILE A 9 -6.23 -0.57 6.31
N ILE A 10 -6.52 0.73 6.24
CA ILE A 10 -7.89 1.24 6.06
C ILE A 10 -8.46 0.77 4.71
N GLY A 11 -7.67 0.78 3.65
CA GLY A 11 -8.09 0.32 2.31
C GLY A 11 -8.46 -1.16 2.30
N LEU A 12 -7.63 -1.98 2.96
CA LEU A 12 -7.89 -3.41 3.14
C LEU A 12 -9.15 -3.64 3.97
N LEU A 13 -9.39 -2.87 5.04
CA LEU A 13 -10.61 -2.98 5.84
C LEU A 13 -11.86 -2.66 5.01
N ILE A 14 -11.83 -1.59 4.21
CA ILE A 14 -12.94 -1.24 3.31
C ILE A 14 -13.18 -2.36 2.29
N PHE A 15 -12.11 -2.94 1.73
CA PHE A 15 -12.20 -4.07 0.81
C PHE A 15 -12.87 -5.29 1.48
N PHE A 16 -12.44 -5.64 2.70
CA PHE A 16 -13.04 -6.74 3.47
C PHE A 16 -14.52 -6.49 3.79
N ILE A 17 -14.88 -5.26 4.14
CA ILE A 17 -16.28 -4.88 4.36
C ILE A 17 -17.08 -5.03 3.05
N GLY A 18 -16.54 -4.60 1.91
CA GLY A 18 -17.18 -4.80 0.61
C GLY A 18 -17.39 -6.27 0.26
N CYS A 19 -16.39 -7.12 0.51
CA CYS A 19 -16.51 -8.57 0.35
C CYS A 19 -17.60 -9.16 1.25
N PHE A 20 -17.70 -8.69 2.51
CA PHE A 20 -18.72 -9.13 3.44
C PHE A 20 -20.14 -8.72 2.97
N PHE A 21 -20.34 -7.46 2.58
CA PHE A 21 -21.62 -6.98 2.04
C PHE A 21 -22.02 -7.73 0.77
N ARG A 22 -21.06 -8.08 -0.09
CA ARG A 22 -21.33 -8.86 -1.29
C ARG A 22 -21.81 -10.28 -0.99
N MET A 23 -21.29 -10.92 0.07
CA MET A 23 -21.67 -12.30 0.43
C MET A 23 -22.95 -12.39 1.26
N TYR A 24 -23.19 -11.43 2.15
CA TYR A 24 -24.23 -11.51 3.18
C TYR A 24 -25.28 -10.39 3.13
N GLY A 25 -25.08 -9.39 2.28
CA GLY A 25 -25.94 -8.21 2.17
C GLY A 25 -26.37 -7.94 0.72
N ASN A 26 -26.42 -6.66 0.36
CA ASN A 26 -26.74 -6.23 -1.00
C ASN A 26 -25.52 -6.38 -1.92
N VAL A 27 -25.67 -7.20 -2.96
CA VAL A 27 -24.62 -7.53 -3.93
C VAL A 27 -24.12 -6.28 -4.67
N GLU A 28 -25.00 -5.34 -4.98
CA GLU A 28 -24.70 -4.15 -5.79
C GLU A 28 -23.88 -3.12 -4.99
N ASP A 29 -24.31 -2.86 -3.75
CA ASP A 29 -23.56 -2.02 -2.80
C ASP A 29 -22.23 -2.67 -2.41
N GLY A 30 -22.25 -4.00 -2.21
CA GLY A 30 -21.05 -4.78 -1.90
C GLY A 30 -20.00 -4.70 -3.01
N MET A 31 -20.40 -4.78 -4.28
CA MET A 31 -19.50 -4.58 -5.43
C MET A 31 -18.91 -3.17 -5.46
N SER A 32 -19.71 -2.15 -5.19
CA SER A 32 -19.25 -0.76 -5.19
C SER A 32 -18.22 -0.51 -4.09
N ILE A 33 -18.50 -0.94 -2.86
CA ILE A 33 -17.59 -0.81 -1.71
C ILE A 33 -16.31 -1.62 -1.93
N MET A 34 -16.42 -2.84 -2.44
CA MET A 34 -15.27 -3.70 -2.76
C MET A 34 -14.37 -3.03 -3.80
N THR A 35 -14.94 -2.44 -4.85
CA THR A 35 -14.17 -1.76 -5.91
C THR A 35 -13.41 -0.55 -5.36
N VAL A 36 -14.05 0.26 -4.50
CA VAL A 36 -13.41 1.40 -3.84
C VAL A 36 -12.28 0.94 -2.91
N GLY A 37 -12.52 -0.08 -2.09
CA GLY A 37 -11.49 -0.65 -1.20
C GLY A 37 -10.29 -1.21 -1.97
N LEU A 38 -10.53 -1.90 -3.09
CA LEU A 38 -9.48 -2.43 -3.96
C LEU A 38 -8.67 -1.28 -4.57
N TYR A 39 -9.34 -0.25 -5.12
CA TYR A 39 -8.68 0.89 -5.75
C TYR A 39 -7.77 1.62 -4.75
N LEU A 40 -8.27 1.94 -3.56
CA LEU A 40 -7.50 2.62 -2.52
C LEU A 40 -6.28 1.79 -2.09
N THR A 41 -6.46 0.47 -1.94
CA THR A 41 -5.37 -0.44 -1.58
C THR A 41 -4.27 -0.46 -2.64
N ILE A 42 -4.63 -0.52 -3.93
CA ILE A 42 -3.66 -0.50 -5.04
C ILE A 42 -2.89 0.81 -5.09
N VAL A 43 -3.58 1.96 -4.99
CA VAL A 43 -2.94 3.29 -5.02
C VAL A 43 -1.91 3.40 -3.90
N TRP A 44 -2.26 3.00 -2.68
CA TRP A 44 -1.35 3.08 -1.54
C TRP A 44 -0.23 2.05 -1.59
N LEU A 45 -0.46 0.88 -2.19
CA LEU A 45 0.59 -0.11 -2.44
C LEU A 45 1.64 0.42 -3.41
N ILE A 46 1.22 1.05 -4.52
CA ILE A 46 2.14 1.66 -5.49
C ILE A 46 2.98 2.75 -4.83
N ASP A 47 2.35 3.62 -4.04
CA ASP A 47 3.04 4.70 -3.33
C ASP A 47 4.07 4.16 -2.31
N ALA A 48 3.73 3.08 -1.60
CA ALA A 48 4.66 2.39 -0.71
C ALA A 48 5.85 1.77 -1.48
N LEU A 49 5.61 1.14 -2.63
CA LEU A 49 6.66 0.56 -3.47
C LEU A 49 7.62 1.64 -4.01
N LEU A 50 7.10 2.78 -4.44
CA LEU A 50 7.92 3.91 -4.89
C LEU A 50 8.81 4.47 -3.78
N ARG A 51 8.29 4.54 -2.54
CA ARG A 51 9.08 4.97 -1.38
C ARG A 51 10.19 3.99 -1.06
N ILE A 52 9.89 2.69 -1.01
CA ILE A 52 10.90 1.64 -0.78
C ILE A 52 11.97 1.69 -1.86
N LYS A 53 11.59 1.85 -3.14
CA LYS A 53 12.55 1.98 -4.25
C LYS A 53 13.50 3.17 -4.05
N LYS A 54 13.00 4.31 -3.57
CA LYS A 54 13.82 5.50 -3.26
C LYS A 54 14.77 5.23 -2.09
N GLU A 55 14.29 4.61 -1.01
CA GLU A 55 15.14 4.29 0.15
C GLU A 55 16.23 3.28 -0.20
N VAL A 56 15.91 2.24 -0.97
CA VAL A 56 16.89 1.27 -1.49
C VAL A 56 17.94 1.96 -2.35
N TYR A 57 17.54 2.89 -3.21
CA TYR A 57 18.49 3.64 -4.05
C TYR A 57 19.41 4.54 -3.20
N LYS A 58 18.86 5.21 -2.18
CA LYS A 58 19.62 6.03 -1.22
C LYS A 58 20.65 5.18 -0.47
N LEU A 59 20.22 4.06 0.10
CA LEU A 59 21.10 3.11 0.80
C LEU A 59 22.19 2.56 -0.12
N ARG A 60 21.86 2.25 -1.37
CA ARG A 60 22.84 1.79 -2.37
C ARG A 60 23.90 2.85 -2.66
N ASN A 61 23.51 4.12 -2.72
CA ASN A 61 24.45 5.22 -2.93
C ASN A 61 25.32 5.47 -1.68
N GLU A 62 24.73 5.44 -0.49
CA GLU A 62 25.47 5.55 0.77
C GLU A 62 26.53 4.43 0.90
N ILE A 63 26.17 3.18 0.56
CA ILE A 63 27.12 2.05 0.54
C ILE A 63 28.25 2.27 -0.48
N LYS A 64 27.94 2.75 -1.69
CA LYS A 64 28.95 3.06 -2.70
C LYS A 64 29.90 4.16 -2.23
N GLU A 65 29.37 5.18 -1.58
CA GLU A 65 30.16 6.30 -1.06
C GLU A 65 31.08 5.86 0.08
N LEU A 66 30.57 5.03 1.00
CA LEU A 66 31.36 4.42 2.07
C LEU A 66 32.48 3.54 1.52
N LYS A 67 32.19 2.72 0.50
CA LYS A 67 33.21 1.89 -0.19
C LYS A 67 34.26 2.74 -0.92
N SER A 68 33.89 3.93 -1.41
CA SER A 68 34.85 4.85 -2.03
C SER A 68 35.76 5.57 -1.03
N LYS A 69 35.32 5.70 0.23
CA LYS A 69 36.05 6.39 1.31
C LYS A 69 37.00 5.48 2.09
N GLY A 70 37.25 4.25 1.64
CA GLY A 70 38.33 3.41 2.16
C GLY A 70 37.93 2.34 3.17
N LEU A 71 36.68 1.87 3.13
CA LEU A 71 36.28 0.53 3.62
C LEU A 71 36.26 -0.47 2.47
#